data_AF-A0A848L5I1-F1
#
_entry.id   AF-A0A848L5I1-F1
#
_cell.length_a   1.000
_cell.length_b   1.000
_cell.length_c   1.000
_cell.angle_alpha   90.00
_cell.angle_beta   90.00
_cell.angle_gamma   90.00
#
_symmetry.space_group_name_H-M   'P 1'
#
loop_
_entity.id
_entity.type
_entity.pdbx_description
1 polymer ?
#
loop_
_entity_poly.entity_id
_entity_poly.type
_entity_poly.pdbx_seq_one_letter_code
_entity_poly.pdbx_strand_id
1 'polypeptide(L)'
;MIRNLWMSVVLLPTLSFASPGAQEPLTGAPSDAPVALESPPTDVPAEAQAETPPEQAPPAEAVTPPAPERPALSFAEAKEQYELRHIGFDDYVAMQMNPWTMSAPRTVARWTLPYEGKYKKPLEGKAFYEKLGRADLVEAYNSNMRTKTLIGVAGGGVLVGGALVIFGVFDSKREDCDAFSPDFSACMDRNSDRFDSRMGNMLLGSALGAAGAGMMVYAVWRNPHPVDTSKARELADAYNKQLQSELGISDEPAPRPRKRPSVIQASVTPTVGRNGGGLLLNAVF
;
A
#
# COMPACT_ATOMS: atom_id res chain seq x y z
N MET A 1 19.98 -14.10 -12.50
CA MET A 1 20.33 -12.71 -12.87
C MET A 1 19.64 -11.75 -11.91
N ILE A 2 20.33 -11.38 -10.83
CA ILE A 2 19.82 -10.45 -9.81
C ILE A 2 20.20 -9.05 -10.29
N ARG A 3 19.23 -8.26 -10.74
CA ARG A 3 19.43 -6.84 -11.02
C ARG A 3 19.55 -6.13 -9.68
N ASN A 4 20.79 -5.79 -9.32
CA ASN A 4 21.10 -4.86 -8.23
C ASN A 4 20.43 -3.52 -8.51
N LEU A 5 19.23 -3.33 -7.96
CA LEU A 5 18.60 -2.02 -7.88
C LEU A 5 19.37 -1.22 -6.82
N TRP A 6 20.38 -0.49 -7.24
CA TRP A 6 20.95 0.59 -6.45
C TRP A 6 19.85 1.65 -6.29
N MET A 7 19.06 1.56 -5.22
CA MET A 7 18.34 2.72 -4.71
C MET A 7 19.41 3.72 -4.24
N SER A 8 19.71 4.70 -5.10
CA SER A 8 20.36 5.93 -4.66
C SER A 8 19.48 6.53 -3.57
N VAL A 9 19.88 6.36 -2.31
CA VAL A 9 19.36 7.10 -1.17
C VAL A 9 19.75 8.55 -1.42
N VAL A 10 18.87 9.30 -2.07
CA VAL A 10 18.97 10.75 -2.11
C VAL A 10 18.69 11.21 -0.69
N LEU A 11 19.75 11.62 0.01
CA LEU A 11 19.69 12.35 1.26
C LEU A 11 18.96 13.67 0.99
N LEU A 12 17.64 13.65 1.04
CA LEU A 12 16.85 14.86 1.15
C LEU A 12 17.18 15.49 2.51
N PRO A 13 17.58 16.77 2.57
CA PRO A 13 17.73 17.46 3.84
C PRO A 13 16.40 17.36 4.58
N THR A 14 16.42 16.81 5.79
CA THR A 14 15.26 16.73 6.67
C THR A 14 14.86 18.15 7.05
N LEU A 15 13.99 18.77 6.25
CA LEU A 15 13.22 19.92 6.65
C LEU A 15 12.41 19.49 7.87
N SER A 16 12.80 19.99 9.04
CA SER A 16 12.05 19.83 10.27
C SER A 16 10.71 20.53 10.10
N PHE A 17 9.69 19.78 9.71
CA PHE A 17 8.32 20.21 9.86
C PHE A 17 8.03 20.24 11.36
N ALA A 18 8.14 21.43 11.94
CA ALA A 18 7.52 21.71 13.23
C ALA A 18 6.03 21.42 13.07
N SER A 19 5.56 20.31 13.63
CA SER A 19 4.12 20.04 13.71
C SER A 19 3.50 21.13 14.56
N PRO A 20 2.48 21.87 14.09
CA PRO A 20 1.71 22.73 14.96
C PRO A 20 1.04 21.84 16.00
N GLY A 21 1.31 22.12 17.27
CA GLY A 21 0.68 21.44 18.38
C GLY A 21 -0.83 21.61 18.30
N ALA A 22 -1.54 20.52 18.02
CA ALA A 22 -2.98 20.44 18.21
C ALA A 22 -3.24 20.47 19.72
N GLN A 23 -3.62 21.64 20.23
CA GLN A 23 -4.31 21.76 21.51
C GLN A 23 -5.69 21.11 21.33
N GLU A 24 -5.97 20.07 22.12
CA GLU A 24 -7.33 19.61 22.34
C GLU A 24 -8.13 20.70 23.09
N PRO A 25 -9.28 21.16 22.57
CA PRO A 25 -10.29 21.74 23.43
C PRO A 25 -11.21 20.61 23.91
N LEU A 26 -11.07 20.28 25.19
CA LEU A 26 -12.14 19.74 26.01
C LEU A 26 -13.30 20.75 25.99
N THR A 27 -14.39 20.45 25.28
CA THR A 27 -15.72 20.97 25.66
C THR A 27 -16.80 20.08 25.09
N GLY A 28 -17.50 19.37 25.98
CA GLY A 28 -18.72 18.67 25.65
C GLY A 28 -19.84 19.66 25.32
N ALA A 29 -20.62 19.31 24.31
CA ALA A 29 -21.97 19.82 24.11
C ALA A 29 -22.85 18.66 23.61
N PRO A 30 -24.02 18.41 24.22
CA PRO A 30 -25.01 17.49 23.67
C PRO A 30 -25.61 18.12 22.42
N SER A 31 -25.31 17.54 21.26
CA SER A 31 -25.91 17.95 19.99
C SER A 31 -27.16 17.10 19.75
N ASP A 32 -28.30 17.60 20.25
CA ASP A 32 -29.62 17.21 19.74
C ASP A 32 -29.68 17.58 18.25
N ALA A 33 -29.58 16.58 17.38
CA ALA A 33 -29.82 16.71 15.96
C ALA A 33 -31.12 15.99 15.58
N PRO A 34 -31.97 16.60 14.73
CA PRO A 34 -33.33 16.17 14.48
C PRO A 34 -33.40 14.88 13.66
N VAL A 35 -34.36 14.04 14.04
CA VAL A 35 -34.87 12.90 13.30
C VAL A 35 -35.23 13.35 11.88
N ALA A 36 -34.40 12.94 10.91
CA ALA A 36 -34.68 13.14 9.49
C ALA A 36 -35.75 12.12 9.06
N LEU A 37 -36.91 12.69 8.73
CA LEU A 37 -38.04 12.12 8.02
C LEU A 37 -37.70 10.97 7.05
N GLU A 38 -38.24 9.81 7.41
CA GLU A 38 -38.95 8.85 6.57
C GLU A 38 -39.09 9.26 5.09
N SER A 39 -38.28 8.61 4.24
CA SER A 39 -38.49 8.60 2.80
C SER A 39 -39.68 7.68 2.46
N PRO A 40 -40.55 8.08 1.51
CA PRO A 40 -41.77 7.35 1.17
C PRO A 40 -41.47 5.99 0.50
N PRO A 41 -42.41 5.02 0.59
CA PRO A 41 -42.31 3.77 -0.14
C PRO A 41 -42.40 4.05 -1.64
N THR A 42 -41.34 3.73 -2.37
CA THR A 42 -41.40 3.63 -3.83
C THR A 42 -42.20 2.38 -4.17
N ASP A 43 -43.44 2.59 -4.58
CA ASP A 43 -44.28 1.61 -5.25
C ASP A 43 -43.49 0.95 -6.39
N VAL A 44 -43.10 -0.30 -6.18
CA VAL A 44 -42.61 -1.17 -7.25
C VAL A 44 -43.84 -1.58 -8.05
N PRO A 45 -43.92 -1.26 -9.36
CA PRO A 45 -45.01 -1.75 -10.18
C PRO A 45 -45.00 -3.28 -10.19
N ALA A 46 -46.12 -3.83 -9.73
CA ALA A 46 -46.53 -5.19 -10.01
C ALA A 46 -46.69 -5.38 -11.53
N GLU A 47 -46.58 -6.64 -11.96
CA GLU A 47 -46.90 -7.16 -13.30
C GLU A 47 -45.79 -7.07 -14.37
N ALA A 48 -44.95 -8.11 -14.37
CA ALA A 48 -44.73 -8.88 -15.59
C ALA A 48 -44.57 -10.35 -15.17
N GLN A 49 -45.67 -11.11 -15.28
CA GLN A 49 -45.66 -12.56 -15.20
C GLN A 49 -44.77 -13.08 -16.33
N ALA A 50 -43.52 -13.41 -16.01
CA ALA A 50 -42.65 -14.15 -16.90
C ALA A 50 -43.23 -15.57 -17.01
N GLU A 51 -43.76 -15.88 -18.19
CA GLU A 51 -44.08 -17.23 -18.63
C GLU A 51 -42.96 -18.18 -18.19
N THR A 52 -43.31 -19.16 -17.38
CA THR A 52 -42.41 -20.24 -16.98
C THR A 52 -42.02 -20.99 -18.27
N PRO A 53 -40.74 -20.98 -18.68
CA PRO A 53 -40.31 -21.76 -19.84
C PRO A 53 -40.68 -23.23 -19.59
N PRO A 54 -41.22 -23.94 -20.58
CA PRO A 54 -41.64 -25.32 -20.42
C PRO A 54 -40.48 -26.14 -19.88
N GLU A 55 -40.77 -26.84 -18.77
CA GLU A 55 -39.91 -27.79 -18.08
C GLU A 55 -39.34 -28.77 -19.11
N GLN A 56 -38.12 -28.47 -19.59
CA GLN A 56 -37.35 -29.37 -20.43
C GLN A 56 -37.11 -30.62 -19.61
N ALA A 57 -37.60 -31.76 -20.11
CA ALA A 57 -37.37 -33.06 -19.53
C ALA A 57 -35.89 -33.18 -19.10
N PRO A 58 -35.62 -33.70 -17.88
CA PRO A 58 -34.27 -33.78 -17.35
C PRO A 58 -33.36 -34.40 -18.40
N PRO A 59 -32.31 -33.70 -18.85
CA PRO A 59 -31.36 -34.21 -19.81
C PRO A 59 -30.89 -35.57 -19.31
N ALA A 60 -31.13 -36.61 -20.12
CA ALA A 60 -30.72 -37.97 -19.80
C ALA A 60 -29.28 -37.92 -19.30
N GLU A 61 -29.10 -38.31 -18.04
CA GLU A 61 -27.85 -38.24 -17.30
C GLU A 61 -26.77 -38.97 -18.11
N ALA A 62 -25.98 -38.20 -18.85
CA ALA A 62 -24.95 -38.73 -19.71
C ALA A 62 -23.92 -39.39 -18.78
N VAL A 63 -23.94 -40.72 -18.74
CA VAL A 63 -22.98 -41.56 -18.03
C VAL A 63 -21.60 -41.15 -18.50
N THR A 64 -20.97 -40.25 -17.73
CA THR A 64 -19.66 -39.74 -18.05
C THR A 64 -18.70 -40.90 -17.80
N PRO A 65 -17.91 -41.34 -18.79
CA PRO A 65 -16.95 -42.43 -18.60
C PRO A 65 -16.12 -42.14 -17.35
N PRO A 66 -15.85 -43.13 -16.48
CA PRO A 66 -15.05 -42.92 -15.28
C PRO A 66 -13.75 -42.23 -15.68
N ALA A 67 -13.48 -41.07 -15.07
CA ALA A 67 -12.29 -40.31 -15.36
C ALA A 67 -11.07 -41.23 -15.18
N PRO A 68 -10.15 -41.28 -16.15
CA PRO A 68 -9.01 -42.19 -16.10
C PRO A 68 -8.30 -42.03 -14.74
N GLU A 69 -8.16 -43.15 -14.02
CA GLU A 69 -7.48 -43.19 -12.73
C GLU A 69 -6.09 -42.59 -12.89
N ARG A 70 -5.86 -41.40 -12.33
CA ARG A 70 -4.52 -40.81 -12.31
C ARG A 70 -3.63 -41.72 -11.47
N PRO A 71 -2.40 -42.05 -11.92
CA PRO A 71 -1.46 -42.81 -11.12
C PRO A 71 -1.33 -42.12 -9.76
N ALA A 72 -1.61 -42.85 -8.67
CA ALA A 72 -1.43 -42.31 -7.34
C ALA A 72 0.06 -41.98 -7.17
N LEU A 73 0.37 -40.70 -7.01
CA LEU A 73 1.73 -40.24 -6.71
C LEU A 73 2.20 -40.92 -5.42
N SER A 74 3.47 -41.28 -5.35
CA SER A 74 4.03 -41.76 -4.09
C SER A 74 3.96 -40.65 -3.04
N PHE A 75 3.85 -41.00 -1.75
CA PHE A 75 3.78 -40.00 -0.68
C PHE A 75 4.96 -39.01 -0.70
N ALA A 76 6.16 -39.49 -1.05
CA ALA A 76 7.35 -38.64 -1.17
C ALA A 76 7.21 -37.61 -2.30
N GLU A 77 6.72 -38.02 -3.46
CA GLU A 77 6.48 -37.13 -4.60
C GLU A 77 5.33 -36.15 -4.32
N ALA A 78 4.25 -36.62 -3.69
CA ALA A 78 3.14 -35.76 -3.26
C ALA A 78 3.65 -34.66 -2.31
N LYS A 79 4.43 -35.04 -1.30
CA LYS A 79 5.03 -34.10 -0.35
C LYS A 79 5.97 -33.11 -1.03
N GLU A 80 6.80 -33.57 -1.97
CA GLU A 80 7.67 -32.69 -2.75
C GLU A 80 6.87 -31.68 -3.58
N GLN A 81 5.80 -32.13 -4.26
CA GLN A 81 4.93 -31.24 -5.01
C GLN A 81 4.22 -30.22 -4.12
N TYR A 82 3.81 -30.62 -2.91
CA TYR A 82 3.26 -29.70 -1.93
C TYR A 82 4.31 -28.67 -1.49
N GLU A 83 5.51 -29.11 -1.12
CA GLU A 83 6.62 -28.22 -0.74
C GLU A 83 6.93 -27.22 -1.86
N LEU A 84 6.81 -27.59 -3.13
CA LEU A 84 7.06 -26.70 -4.27
C LEU A 84 5.92 -25.70 -4.54
N ARG A 85 4.66 -26.05 -4.23
CA ARG A 85 3.47 -25.28 -4.63
C ARG A 85 2.75 -24.57 -3.49
N HIS A 86 3.05 -24.89 -2.23
CA HIS A 86 2.41 -24.26 -1.08
C HIS A 86 2.67 -22.74 -1.07
N ILE A 87 1.72 -21.98 -0.56
CA ILE A 87 1.86 -20.53 -0.38
C ILE A 87 2.15 -20.25 1.09
N GLY A 88 3.26 -19.55 1.36
CA GLY A 88 3.64 -19.10 2.70
C GLY A 88 3.73 -17.57 2.78
N PHE A 89 4.03 -17.05 3.97
CA PHE A 89 4.22 -15.62 4.21
C PHE A 89 5.47 -15.38 5.05
N ASP A 90 6.30 -14.44 4.61
CA ASP A 90 7.37 -13.88 5.43
C ASP A 90 6.91 -12.53 5.99
N ASP A 91 7.01 -12.35 7.31
CA ASP A 91 6.73 -11.08 7.98
C ASP A 91 8.04 -10.31 8.16
N TYR A 92 8.10 -9.13 7.55
CA TYR A 92 9.20 -8.20 7.74
C TYR A 92 8.71 -7.02 8.58
N VAL A 93 9.52 -6.66 9.56
CA VAL A 93 9.26 -5.55 10.47
C VAL A 93 10.39 -4.55 10.29
N ALA A 94 10.07 -3.37 9.75
CA ALA A 94 11.00 -2.26 9.78
C ALA A 94 10.91 -1.57 11.14
N MET A 95 12.04 -1.54 11.83
CA MET A 95 12.21 -0.81 13.07
C MET A 95 13.07 0.42 12.81
N GLN A 96 12.59 1.59 13.21
CA GLN A 96 13.39 2.80 13.21
C GLN A 96 14.17 2.86 14.53
N MET A 97 15.49 2.87 14.40
CA MET A 97 16.39 3.14 15.52
C MET A 97 16.77 4.62 15.43
N ASN A 98 16.45 5.40 16.46
CA ASN A 98 17.00 6.75 16.58
C ASN A 98 18.35 6.64 17.32
N PRO A 99 19.49 6.94 16.66
CA PRO A 99 20.80 6.82 17.32
C PRO A 99 20.98 7.85 18.45
N TRP A 100 20.23 8.95 18.44
CA TRP A 100 20.41 10.05 19.39
C TRP A 100 19.53 9.93 20.63
N THR A 101 18.38 9.28 20.52
CA THR A 101 17.49 9.05 21.65
C THR A 101 17.57 7.58 22.04
N MET A 102 18.00 7.26 23.26
CA MET A 102 17.99 5.89 23.83
C MET A 102 16.56 5.29 23.99
N SER A 103 15.57 5.85 23.28
CA SER A 103 14.22 5.35 23.20
C SER A 103 14.16 3.99 22.49
N ALA A 104 13.23 3.15 22.92
CA ALA A 104 12.98 1.85 22.31
C ALA A 104 12.72 1.97 20.80
N PRO A 105 13.21 1.03 19.98
CA PRO A 105 12.95 1.01 18.55
C PRO A 105 11.45 1.02 18.28
N ARG A 106 11.00 1.93 17.41
CA ARG A 106 9.60 1.99 16.99
C ARG A 106 9.43 1.22 15.70
N THR A 107 8.45 0.32 15.67
CA THR A 107 8.02 -0.32 14.42
C THR A 107 7.41 0.75 13.52
N VAL A 108 8.10 1.10 12.44
CA VAL A 108 7.63 2.10 11.48
C VAL A 108 6.76 1.48 10.40
N ALA A 109 6.95 0.19 10.13
CA ALA A 109 6.12 -0.53 9.19
C ALA A 109 6.25 -2.05 9.36
N ARG A 110 5.16 -2.74 9.04
CA ARG A 110 5.09 -4.19 8.94
C ARG A 110 4.60 -4.52 7.54
N TRP A 111 5.37 -5.31 6.80
CA TRP A 111 4.97 -5.81 5.49
C TRP A 111 5.04 -7.32 5.50
N THR A 112 4.00 -7.94 4.96
CA THR A 112 3.85 -9.38 4.85
C THR A 112 4.01 -9.74 3.38
N LEU A 113 5.05 -10.51 3.06
CA LEU A 113 5.38 -10.89 1.70
C LEU A 113 4.95 -12.34 1.44
N PRO A 114 3.90 -12.58 0.64
CA PRO A 114 3.56 -13.94 0.24
C PRO A 114 4.64 -14.53 -0.66
N TYR A 115 4.91 -15.82 -0.51
CA TYR A 115 5.85 -16.56 -1.34
C TYR A 115 5.29 -17.93 -1.73
N GLU A 116 5.79 -18.46 -2.85
CA GLU A 116 5.48 -19.79 -3.35
C GLU A 116 6.63 -20.75 -3.07
N GLY A 117 6.27 -21.87 -2.47
CA GLY A 117 7.08 -23.07 -2.39
C GLY A 117 8.30 -22.97 -1.46
N LYS A 118 9.05 -24.07 -1.45
CA LYS A 118 10.28 -24.27 -0.67
C LYS A 118 11.37 -23.25 -0.99
N TYR A 119 11.43 -22.80 -2.25
CA TYR A 119 12.40 -21.82 -2.72
C TYR A 119 11.98 -20.37 -2.46
N LYS A 120 10.85 -20.14 -1.76
CA LYS A 120 10.34 -18.82 -1.39
C LYS A 120 10.27 -17.85 -2.57
N LYS A 121 9.73 -18.31 -3.70
CA LYS A 121 9.56 -17.45 -4.87
C LYS A 121 8.55 -16.34 -4.51
N PRO A 122 8.92 -15.05 -4.56
CA PRO A 122 8.02 -13.98 -4.12
C PRO A 122 6.77 -13.93 -5.00
N LEU A 123 5.59 -13.83 -4.37
CA LEU A 123 4.29 -13.70 -5.03
C LEU A 123 3.75 -12.27 -4.88
N GLU A 124 4.46 -11.27 -5.40
CA GLU A 124 4.05 -9.89 -5.21
C GLU A 124 2.84 -9.47 -6.06
N GLY A 125 1.97 -8.64 -5.46
CA GLY A 125 0.88 -7.98 -6.15
C GLY A 125 -0.13 -8.93 -6.79
N LYS A 126 -0.25 -8.85 -8.13
CA LYS A 126 -1.21 -9.63 -8.93
C LYS A 126 -0.91 -11.14 -8.92
N ALA A 127 0.37 -11.52 -8.88
CA ALA A 127 0.79 -12.92 -9.01
C ALA A 127 0.24 -13.81 -7.88
N PHE A 128 0.09 -13.25 -6.67
CA PHE A 128 -0.56 -13.93 -5.56
C PHE A 128 -2.00 -14.31 -5.89
N TYR A 129 -2.80 -13.36 -6.39
CA TYR A 129 -4.21 -13.61 -6.70
C TYR A 129 -4.40 -14.51 -7.93
N GLU A 130 -3.49 -14.41 -8.92
CA GLU A 130 -3.44 -15.35 -10.05
C GLU A 130 -3.15 -16.77 -9.58
N LYS A 131 -2.22 -16.95 -8.64
CA LYS A 131 -1.88 -18.27 -8.10
C LYS A 131 -3.04 -18.91 -7.35
N LEU A 132 -3.86 -18.09 -6.68
CA LEU A 132 -5.09 -18.53 -6.02
C LEU A 132 -6.25 -18.81 -7.00
N GLY A 133 -6.10 -18.51 -8.30
CA GLY A 133 -7.17 -18.66 -9.29
C GLY A 133 -8.31 -17.64 -9.11
N ARG A 134 -8.05 -16.50 -8.46
CA ARG A 134 -9.07 -15.49 -8.11
C ARG A 134 -9.03 -14.31 -9.09
N ALA A 135 -9.68 -14.47 -10.24
CA ALA A 135 -9.74 -13.46 -11.30
C ALA A 135 -10.40 -12.15 -10.84
N ASP A 136 -11.38 -12.23 -9.94
CA ASP A 136 -12.05 -11.10 -9.31
C ASP A 136 -11.07 -10.21 -8.51
N LEU A 137 -10.21 -10.83 -7.70
CA LEU A 137 -9.21 -10.11 -6.89
C LEU A 137 -8.08 -9.55 -7.76
N VAL A 138 -7.75 -10.22 -8.87
CA VAL A 138 -6.81 -9.73 -9.87
C VAL A 138 -7.31 -8.44 -10.51
N GLU A 139 -8.57 -8.40 -10.92
CA GLU A 139 -9.19 -7.20 -11.51
C GLU A 139 -9.25 -6.05 -10.50
N ALA A 140 -9.70 -6.34 -9.27
CA ALA A 140 -9.73 -5.36 -8.18
C ALA A 140 -8.32 -4.79 -7.91
N TYR A 141 -7.29 -5.64 -7.82
CA TYR A 141 -5.90 -5.21 -7.67
C TYR A 141 -5.45 -4.29 -8.81
N ASN A 142 -5.73 -4.65 -10.06
CA ASN A 142 -5.37 -3.84 -11.23
C ASN A 142 -6.06 -2.47 -11.22
N SER A 143 -7.34 -2.42 -10.85
CA SER A 143 -8.09 -1.16 -10.75
C SER A 143 -7.53 -0.23 -9.66
N ASN A 144 -7.19 -0.79 -8.49
CA ASN A 144 -6.55 -0.06 -7.40
C ASN A 144 -5.15 0.43 -7.80
N MET A 145 -4.38 -0.42 -8.48
CA MET A 145 -3.05 -0.05 -8.94
C MET A 145 -3.09 1.03 -10.02
N ARG A 146 -4.06 0.97 -10.95
CA ARG A 146 -4.29 2.03 -11.94
C ARG A 146 -4.63 3.36 -11.26
N THR A 147 -5.50 3.32 -10.25
CA THR A 147 -5.86 4.50 -9.46
C THR A 147 -4.65 5.08 -8.72
N LYS A 148 -3.84 4.22 -8.08
CA LYS A 148 -2.59 4.63 -7.42
C LYS A 148 -1.62 5.29 -8.39
N THR A 149 -1.39 4.68 -9.55
CA THR A 149 -0.53 5.26 -10.60
C THR A 149 -1.07 6.58 -11.11
N LEU A 150 -2.39 6.67 -11.34
CA LEU A 150 -3.02 7.91 -11.81
C LEU A 150 -2.82 9.05 -10.81
N ILE A 151 -3.06 8.81 -9.51
CA ILE A 151 -2.82 9.81 -8.45
C ILE A 151 -1.34 10.20 -8.40
N GLY A 152 -0.43 9.24 -8.50
CA GLY A 152 1.01 9.50 -8.51
C GLY A 152 1.46 10.36 -9.69
N VAL A 153 0.99 10.04 -10.91
CA VAL A 153 1.30 10.83 -12.12
C VAL A 153 0.66 12.21 -12.05
N ALA A 154 -0.59 12.32 -11.62
CA ALA A 154 -1.26 13.61 -11.45
C ALA A 154 -0.53 14.48 -10.41
N GLY A 155 -0.17 13.92 -9.26
CA GLY A 155 0.60 14.60 -8.22
C GLY A 155 1.98 15.06 -8.72
N GLY A 156 2.68 14.21 -9.47
CA GLY A 156 3.94 14.58 -10.12
C GLY A 156 3.78 15.72 -11.12
N GLY A 157 2.72 15.71 -11.93
CA GLY A 157 2.39 16.79 -12.85
C GLY A 157 2.13 18.13 -12.14
N VAL A 158 1.35 18.10 -11.06
CA VAL A 158 1.08 19.29 -10.23
C VAL A 158 2.37 19.82 -9.59
N LEU A 159 3.24 18.93 -9.09
CA LEU A 159 4.52 19.31 -8.51
C LEU A 159 5.43 19.99 -9.52
N VAL A 160 5.58 19.42 -10.72
CA VAL A 160 6.37 20.03 -11.80
C VAL A 160 5.75 21.36 -12.24
N GLY A 161 4.43 21.44 -12.36
CA GLY A 161 3.72 22.69 -12.66
C GLY A 161 3.99 23.78 -11.63
N GLY A 162 3.92 23.45 -10.33
CA GLY A 162 4.27 24.39 -9.25
C GLY A 162 5.72 24.86 -9.32
N ALA A 163 6.66 23.96 -9.60
CA ALA A 163 8.07 24.32 -9.80
C ALA A 163 8.23 25.27 -10.99
N LEU A 164 7.55 25.04 -12.12
CA LEU A 164 7.58 25.94 -13.27
C LEU A 164 6.99 27.32 -12.97
N VAL A 165 6.02 27.43 -12.06
CA VAL A 165 5.50 28.74 -11.61
C VAL A 165 6.54 29.47 -10.74
N ILE A 166 7.25 28.76 -9.85
CA ILE A 166 8.32 29.35 -9.00
C ILE A 166 9.51 29.79 -9.86
N PHE A 167 9.96 28.91 -10.75
CA PHE A 167 11.14 29.12 -11.60
C PHE A 167 10.82 29.85 -12.90
N GLY A 168 9.55 30.20 -13.13
CA GLY A 168 9.04 30.82 -14.35
C GLY A 168 10.03 31.86 -14.86
N VAL A 169 10.85 31.58 -15.89
CA VAL A 169 10.52 31.51 -17.33
C VAL A 169 9.96 32.85 -17.86
N PHE A 170 9.57 33.76 -16.98
CA PHE A 170 9.51 35.19 -17.25
C PHE A 170 10.81 35.78 -16.74
N ASP A 171 11.81 35.82 -17.63
CA ASP A 171 13.07 36.54 -17.46
C ASP A 171 12.77 38.03 -17.21
N SER A 172 12.39 38.33 -15.96
CA SER A 172 12.24 39.68 -15.47
C SER A 172 13.63 40.12 -15.08
N LYS A 173 14.44 40.44 -16.10
CA LYS A 173 15.69 41.16 -15.92
C LYS A 173 15.37 42.31 -14.97
N ARG A 174 16.04 42.34 -13.83
CA ARG A 174 15.95 43.48 -12.92
C ARG A 174 16.40 44.69 -13.75
N GLU A 175 15.50 45.66 -13.91
CA GLU A 175 15.91 46.97 -14.38
C GLU A 175 16.71 47.60 -13.25
N ASP A 176 17.96 47.91 -13.52
CA ASP A 176 18.79 48.69 -12.61
C ASP A 176 18.26 50.12 -12.62
N CYS A 177 17.57 50.50 -11.55
CA CYS A 177 17.09 51.87 -11.38
C CYS A 177 18.27 52.77 -11.03
N ASP A 178 18.62 53.70 -11.91
CA ASP A 178 19.62 54.74 -11.63
C ASP A 178 19.02 55.78 -10.67
N ALA A 179 19.64 55.94 -9.50
CA ALA A 179 19.25 56.87 -8.45
C ALA A 179 19.28 58.34 -8.88
N PHE A 180 20.03 58.66 -9.94
CA PHE A 180 20.14 60.03 -10.47
C PHE A 180 19.21 60.28 -11.67
N SER A 181 18.48 59.26 -12.12
CA SER A 181 17.52 59.44 -13.21
C SER A 181 16.26 60.19 -12.71
N PRO A 182 15.68 61.10 -13.52
CA PRO A 182 14.43 61.78 -13.16
C PRO A 182 13.24 60.82 -13.03
N ASP A 183 13.35 59.61 -13.59
CA ASP A 183 12.32 58.57 -13.57
C ASP A 183 12.51 57.53 -12.45
N PHE A 184 13.36 57.82 -11.46
CA PHE A 184 13.69 56.88 -10.38
C PHE A 184 12.46 56.36 -9.63
N SER A 185 11.50 57.23 -9.28
CA SER A 185 10.28 56.83 -8.57
C SER A 185 9.42 55.87 -9.39
N ALA A 186 9.18 56.18 -10.66
CA ALA A 186 8.44 55.31 -11.56
C ALA A 186 9.16 53.97 -11.81
N CYS A 187 10.49 53.96 -11.82
CA CYS A 187 11.28 52.72 -11.88
C CYS A 187 11.10 51.88 -10.60
N MET A 188 11.15 52.51 -9.43
CA MET A 188 10.94 51.85 -8.14
C MET A 188 9.54 51.26 -8.00
N ASP A 189 8.49 51.99 -8.38
CA ASP A 189 7.11 51.50 -8.35
C ASP A 189 6.95 50.25 -9.24
N ARG A 190 7.49 50.29 -10.46
CA ARG A 190 7.50 49.12 -11.37
C ARG A 190 8.26 47.93 -10.78
N ASN A 191 9.38 48.15 -10.08
CA ASN A 191 10.12 47.08 -9.42
C ASN A 191 9.37 46.53 -8.19
N SER A 192 8.63 47.37 -7.45
CA SER A 192 7.79 46.94 -6.34
C SER A 192 6.62 46.06 -6.82
N ASP A 193 5.89 46.48 -7.85
CA ASP A 193 4.80 45.69 -8.43
C ASP A 193 5.28 44.33 -8.97
N ARG A 194 6.48 44.30 -9.55
CA ARG A 194 7.16 43.05 -9.96
C ARG A 194 7.51 42.17 -8.77
N PHE A 195 7.94 42.76 -7.66
CA PHE A 195 8.25 42.02 -6.44
C PHE A 195 6.98 41.37 -5.86
N ASP A 196 5.88 42.11 -5.75
CA ASP A 196 4.61 41.59 -5.26
C ASP A 196 4.06 40.48 -6.16
N SER A 197 4.13 40.67 -7.48
CA SER A 197 3.76 39.64 -8.46
C SER A 197 4.64 38.39 -8.33
N ARG A 198 5.96 38.57 -8.12
CA ARG A 198 6.89 37.46 -7.91
C ARG A 198 6.61 36.72 -6.61
N MET A 199 6.31 37.45 -5.53
CA MET A 199 5.94 36.85 -4.25
C MET A 199 4.64 36.05 -4.39
N GLY A 200 3.63 36.62 -5.07
CA GLY A 200 2.38 35.93 -5.39
C GLY A 200 2.60 34.63 -6.18
N ASN A 201 3.41 34.67 -7.24
CA ASN A 201 3.77 33.48 -8.02
C ASN A 201 4.55 32.46 -7.19
N MET A 202 5.48 32.90 -6.33
CA MET A 202 6.24 32.00 -5.46
C MET A 202 5.32 31.29 -4.46
N LEU A 203 4.38 32.01 -3.84
CA LEU A 203 3.38 31.42 -2.93
C LEU A 203 2.46 30.44 -3.67
N LEU A 204 1.94 30.82 -4.84
CA LEU A 204 1.11 29.96 -5.65
C LEU A 204 1.86 28.68 -6.08
N GLY A 205 3.07 28.83 -6.60
CA GLY A 205 3.90 27.70 -7.02
C GLY A 205 4.30 26.81 -5.86
N SER A 206 4.55 27.36 -4.67
CA SER A 206 4.82 26.59 -3.44
C SER A 206 3.59 25.80 -3.00
N ALA A 207 2.40 26.42 -3.05
CA ALA A 207 1.15 25.76 -2.71
C ALA A 207 0.85 24.58 -3.66
N LEU A 208 1.03 24.79 -4.97
CA LEU A 208 0.93 23.72 -5.97
C LEU A 208 1.97 22.63 -5.74
N GLY A 209 3.23 23.00 -5.50
CA GLY A 209 4.31 22.07 -5.20
C GLY A 209 4.00 21.18 -4.00
N ALA A 210 3.52 21.77 -2.91
CA ALA A 210 3.10 21.06 -1.70
C ALA A 210 1.90 20.13 -1.96
N ALA A 211 0.89 20.59 -2.70
CA ALA A 211 -0.26 19.78 -3.07
C ALA A 211 0.15 18.56 -3.91
N GLY A 212 0.99 18.76 -4.92
CA GLY A 212 1.52 17.68 -5.77
C GLY A 212 2.34 16.66 -4.97
N ALA A 213 3.21 17.13 -4.08
CA ALA A 213 3.98 16.27 -3.17
C ALA A 213 3.06 15.46 -2.25
N GLY A 214 2.03 16.09 -1.67
CA GLY A 214 1.04 15.41 -0.82
C GLY A 214 0.30 14.30 -1.56
N MET A 215 -0.13 14.54 -2.80
CA MET A 215 -0.76 13.51 -3.64
C MET A 215 0.18 12.32 -3.92
N MET A 216 1.46 12.59 -4.18
CA MET A 216 2.45 11.52 -4.40
C MET A 216 2.68 10.69 -3.13
N VAL A 217 2.84 11.34 -1.97
CA VAL A 217 2.96 10.64 -0.68
C VAL A 217 1.73 9.78 -0.41
N TYR A 218 0.54 10.34 -0.63
CA TYR A 218 -0.71 9.61 -0.49
C TYR A 218 -0.79 8.40 -1.43
N ALA A 219 -0.36 8.54 -2.70
CA ALA A 219 -0.30 7.43 -3.64
C ALA A 219 0.64 6.31 -3.15
N VAL A 220 1.81 6.66 -2.60
CA VAL A 220 2.76 5.67 -2.05
C VAL A 220 2.13 4.88 -0.90
N TRP A 221 1.46 5.57 0.04
CA TRP A 221 0.83 4.96 1.22
C TRP A 221 -0.45 4.18 0.91
N ARG A 222 -1.14 4.49 -0.19
CA ARG A 222 -2.33 3.75 -0.59
C ARG A 222 -1.96 2.30 -0.93
N ASN A 223 -2.53 1.36 -0.18
CA ASN A 223 -2.35 -0.07 -0.38
C ASN A 223 -3.14 -0.53 -1.63
N PRO A 224 -2.49 -1.10 -2.67
CA PRO A 224 -3.22 -1.60 -3.84
C PRO A 224 -3.94 -2.94 -3.58
N HIS A 225 -3.62 -3.64 -2.49
CA HIS A 225 -4.22 -4.94 -2.18
C HIS A 225 -5.71 -4.80 -1.82
N PRO A 226 -6.62 -5.50 -2.53
CA PRO A 226 -8.06 -5.41 -2.28
C PRO A 226 -8.53 -6.14 -1.01
N VAL A 227 -7.67 -6.97 -0.41
CA VAL A 227 -7.96 -7.72 0.82
C VAL A 227 -6.92 -7.41 1.88
N ASP A 228 -7.34 -7.43 3.14
CA ASP A 228 -6.43 -7.30 4.28
C ASP A 228 -5.50 -8.52 4.39
N THR A 229 -4.35 -8.32 5.03
CA THR A 229 -3.33 -9.32 5.31
C THR A 229 -3.87 -10.56 6.03
N SER A 230 -4.80 -10.37 6.96
CA SER A 230 -5.49 -11.47 7.66
C SER A 230 -6.28 -12.35 6.70
N LYS A 231 -7.07 -11.73 5.82
CA LYS A 231 -7.86 -12.41 4.80
C LYS A 231 -6.99 -13.06 3.72
N ALA A 232 -5.87 -12.43 3.36
CA ALA A 232 -4.90 -13.02 2.44
C ALA A 232 -4.33 -14.34 2.98
N ARG A 233 -4.03 -14.42 4.29
CA ARG A 233 -3.60 -15.66 4.94
C ARG A 233 -4.67 -16.74 4.90
N GLU A 234 -5.92 -16.38 5.19
CA GLU A 234 -7.06 -17.31 5.11
C GLU A 234 -7.22 -17.88 3.69
N LEU A 235 -7.06 -17.05 2.65
CA LEU A 235 -7.13 -17.51 1.25
C LEU A 235 -5.98 -18.46 0.89
N ALA A 236 -4.76 -18.18 1.35
CA ALA A 236 -3.62 -19.06 1.14
C ALA A 236 -3.78 -20.39 1.88
N ASP A 237 -4.31 -20.37 3.10
CA ASP A 237 -4.58 -21.59 3.89
C ASP A 237 -5.64 -22.45 3.21
N ALA A 238 -6.70 -21.84 2.65
CA ALA A 238 -7.71 -22.56 1.88
C ALA A 238 -7.10 -23.21 0.62
N TYR A 239 -6.27 -22.48 -0.13
CA TYR A 239 -5.55 -23.03 -1.28
C TYR A 239 -4.61 -24.18 -0.90
N ASN A 240 -3.86 -24.04 0.20
CA ASN A 240 -2.94 -25.09 0.67
C ASN A 240 -3.69 -26.35 1.12
N LYS A 241 -4.87 -26.22 1.74
CA LYS A 241 -5.74 -27.36 2.07
C LYS A 241 -6.26 -28.07 0.82
N GLN A 242 -6.72 -27.30 -0.16
CA GLN A 242 -7.12 -27.86 -1.45
C GLN A 242 -5.96 -28.61 -2.11
N LEU A 243 -4.77 -28.01 -2.12
CA LEU A 243 -3.56 -28.62 -2.68
C LEU A 243 -3.20 -29.94 -1.98
N GLN A 244 -3.34 -30.02 -0.64
CA GLN A 244 -3.13 -31.28 0.10
C GLN A 244 -4.14 -32.36 -0.32
N SER A 245 -5.41 -31.97 -0.46
CA SER A 245 -6.46 -32.89 -0.92
C SER A 245 -6.22 -33.39 -2.36
N GLU A 246 -5.77 -32.51 -3.26
CA GLU A 246 -5.43 -32.87 -4.65
C GLU A 246 -4.25 -33.83 -4.73
N LEU A 247 -3.30 -33.72 -3.80
CA LEU A 247 -2.10 -34.55 -3.76
C LEU A 247 -2.29 -35.85 -2.96
N GLY A 248 -3.48 -36.09 -2.40
CA GLY A 248 -3.72 -37.26 -1.56
C GLY A 248 -2.90 -37.27 -0.27
N ILE A 249 -2.38 -36.10 0.14
CA ILE A 249 -1.78 -35.91 1.46
C ILE A 249 -2.95 -35.69 2.39
N SER A 250 -3.63 -36.77 2.77
CA SER A 250 -4.64 -36.73 3.83
C SER A 250 -4.03 -36.05 5.05
N ASP A 251 -4.79 -35.13 5.67
CA ASP A 251 -4.42 -34.35 6.86
C ASP A 251 -3.88 -35.26 7.97
N GLU A 252 -2.62 -35.67 7.88
CA GLU A 252 -1.85 -36.02 9.06
C GLU A 252 -1.86 -34.72 9.87
N PRO A 253 -2.59 -34.70 10.99
CA PRO A 253 -3.12 -33.47 11.58
C PRO A 253 -1.99 -32.46 11.66
N ALA A 254 -2.08 -31.42 10.81
CA ALA A 254 -1.02 -30.44 10.61
C ALA A 254 -0.41 -30.16 11.98
N PRO A 255 0.91 -30.38 12.19
CA PRO A 255 1.51 -30.43 13.51
C PRO A 255 0.97 -29.25 14.30
N ARG A 256 0.14 -29.55 15.31
CA ARG A 256 -0.79 -28.58 15.93
C ARG A 256 -0.06 -27.26 16.03
N PRO A 257 -0.58 -26.18 15.43
CA PRO A 257 0.15 -24.92 15.25
C PRO A 257 0.87 -24.67 16.54
N ARG A 258 2.22 -24.81 16.53
CA ARG A 258 3.03 -24.83 17.75
C ARG A 258 2.55 -23.64 18.53
N LYS A 259 1.89 -23.88 19.67
CA LYS A 259 1.25 -22.85 20.48
C LYS A 259 2.31 -21.76 20.60
N ARG A 260 2.12 -20.64 19.88
CA ARG A 260 3.14 -19.59 19.81
C ARG A 260 3.46 -19.32 21.26
N PRO A 261 4.72 -19.46 21.70
CA PRO A 261 5.03 -19.23 23.10
C PRO A 261 4.42 -17.88 23.44
N SER A 262 3.45 -17.86 24.37
CA SER A 262 2.73 -16.64 24.75
C SER A 262 3.64 -15.63 25.45
N VAL A 263 4.92 -15.98 25.56
CA VAL A 263 6.00 -15.21 26.14
C VAL A 263 6.90 -14.81 25.00
N ILE A 264 6.87 -13.52 24.67
CA ILE A 264 7.85 -12.88 23.80
C ILE A 264 9.22 -13.12 24.45
N GLN A 265 10.05 -13.97 23.83
CA GLN A 265 11.43 -14.15 24.26
C GLN A 265 12.25 -13.03 23.63
N ALA A 266 12.40 -11.94 24.38
CA ALA A 266 13.38 -10.91 24.09
C ALA A 266 14.69 -11.28 24.80
N SER A 267 15.77 -11.42 24.05
CA SER A 267 17.12 -11.51 24.61
C SER A 267 17.91 -10.26 24.22
N VAL A 268 18.70 -9.77 25.17
CA VAL A 268 19.61 -8.64 24.97
C VAL A 268 21.02 -9.21 25.07
N THR A 269 21.74 -9.21 23.96
CA THR A 269 23.11 -9.73 23.90
C THR A 269 24.07 -8.55 23.79
N PRO A 270 24.98 -8.35 24.76
CA PRO A 270 26.03 -7.36 24.61
C PRO A 270 26.97 -7.78 23.47
N THR A 271 27.35 -6.83 22.63
CA THR A 271 28.32 -7.00 21.55
C THR A 271 29.50 -6.07 21.82
N VAL A 272 30.72 -6.58 21.69
CA VAL A 272 31.95 -5.80 21.85
C VAL A 272 32.82 -6.03 20.61
N GLY A 273 33.14 -4.95 19.91
CA GLY A 273 34.00 -4.96 18.72
C GLY A 273 35.09 -3.90 18.80
N ARG A 274 36.07 -3.95 17.90
CA ARG A 274 37.19 -2.99 17.82
C ARG A 274 36.74 -1.52 17.66
N ASN A 275 35.51 -1.29 17.20
CA ASN A 275 34.95 0.04 16.96
C ASN A 275 33.89 0.46 18.01
N GLY A 276 33.75 -0.26 19.12
CA GLY A 276 32.81 0.06 20.20
C GLY A 276 32.02 -1.15 20.72
N GLY A 277 31.25 -0.91 21.78
CA GLY A 277 30.31 -1.88 22.34
C GLY A 277 28.85 -1.46 22.10
N GLY A 278 27.94 -2.42 22.03
CA GLY A 278 26.50 -2.18 21.86
C GLY A 278 25.65 -3.30 22.47
N LEU A 279 24.34 -3.13 22.42
CA LEU A 279 23.36 -4.16 22.80
C LEU A 279 22.59 -4.58 21.55
N LEU A 280 22.57 -5.88 21.26
CA LEU A 280 21.73 -6.44 20.20
C LEU A 280 20.47 -7.02 20.84
N LEU A 281 19.32 -6.51 20.44
CA LEU A 281 18.02 -6.98 20.91
C LEU A 281 17.48 -7.99 19.92
N ASN A 282 17.32 -9.23 20.34
CA ASN A 282 16.80 -10.31 19.52
C ASN A 282 15.43 -10.71 20.08
N ALA A 283 14.39 -10.65 19.26
CA ALA A 283 13.05 -11.02 19.66
C ALA A 283 12.51 -12.06 18.68
N VAL A 284 12.02 -13.17 19.22
CA VAL A 284 11.35 -14.21 18.44
C VAL A 284 9.85 -14.13 18.73
N PHE A 285 9.04 -14.00 17.69
CA PHE A 285 7.58 -13.84 17.73
C PHE A 285 6.84 -15.04 17.10
#